data_AF-A0A1S7LFI8-F1
#
_entry.id   AF-A0A1S7LFI8-F1
#
_cell.length_a   1.000
_cell.length_b   1.000
_cell.length_c   1.000
_cell.angle_alpha   90.00
_cell.angle_beta   90.00
_cell.angle_gamma   90.00
#
_symmetry.space_group_name_H-M   'P 1'
#
loop_
_entity.id
_entity.type
_entity.pdbx_description
1 polymer ?
#
loop_
_entity_poly.entity_id
_entity_poly.type
_entity_poly.pdbx_seq_one_letter_code
_entity_poly.pdbx_strand_id
1 'polypeptide(L)'
;MGKSNLTRILPGYDANWQQKWQTAHDRYKTLLNQPGALTAEEREELLSAMQRMEVAANSRFRTTAAYRDHHFHRVQQLLDEHGVAFELPSLSNHATLEEIDTWLERAHRAIEINMTENF
;
A
#
# COMPACT_ATOMS: atom_id res chain seq x y z
N MET A 1 28.26 15.78 -17.94
CA MET A 1 28.04 14.34 -17.74
C MET A 1 26.62 14.15 -17.25
N GLY A 2 25.75 13.56 -18.07
CA GLY A 2 24.34 13.37 -17.73
C GLY A 2 24.23 12.43 -16.52
N LYS A 3 23.60 12.90 -15.45
CA LYS A 3 23.15 12.01 -14.37
C LYS A 3 22.12 11.09 -15.00
N SER A 4 22.52 9.86 -15.36
CA SER A 4 21.57 8.85 -15.78
C SER A 4 20.54 8.69 -14.65
N ASN A 5 19.29 9.08 -14.92
CA ASN A 5 18.13 8.84 -14.07
C ASN A 5 17.86 7.32 -14.02
N LEU A 6 18.73 6.57 -13.36
CA LEU A 6 18.73 5.12 -13.22
C LEU A 6 17.61 4.61 -12.30
N THR A 7 16.34 4.89 -12.59
CA THR A 7 15.24 4.43 -11.73
C THR A 7 15.22 2.90 -11.62
N ARG A 8 15.20 2.36 -10.39
CA ARG A 8 15.25 0.91 -10.17
C ARG A 8 13.88 0.28 -10.48
N ILE A 9 13.86 -0.72 -11.36
CA ILE A 9 12.66 -1.49 -11.71
C ILE A 9 12.21 -2.31 -10.51
N LEU A 10 10.91 -2.31 -10.26
CA LEU A 10 10.32 -3.14 -9.21
C LEU A 10 10.04 -4.54 -9.79
N PRO A 11 10.61 -5.62 -9.22
CA PRO A 11 10.42 -6.97 -9.74
C PRO A 11 8.96 -7.46 -9.63
N GLY A 12 8.15 -6.82 -8.77
CA GLY A 12 6.74 -7.14 -8.57
C GLY A 12 5.79 -6.55 -9.61
N TYR A 13 6.27 -5.88 -10.66
CA TYR A 13 5.37 -5.36 -11.71
C TYR A 13 4.64 -6.48 -12.45
N ASP A 14 3.32 -6.35 -12.58
CA ASP A 14 2.49 -7.28 -13.32
C ASP A 14 1.67 -6.52 -14.37
N ALA A 15 1.82 -6.85 -15.66
CA ALA A 15 1.04 -6.19 -16.71
C ALA A 15 -0.47 -6.43 -16.60
N ASN A 16 -0.89 -7.52 -15.94
CA ASN A 16 -2.28 -7.89 -15.74
C ASN A 16 -2.82 -7.45 -14.36
N TRP A 17 -2.10 -6.57 -13.65
CA TRP A 17 -2.47 -6.09 -12.32
C TRP A 17 -3.93 -5.58 -12.27
N GLN A 18 -4.35 -4.84 -13.30
CA GLN A 18 -5.69 -4.24 -13.34
C GLN A 18 -6.78 -5.30 -13.41
N GLN A 19 -6.58 -6.35 -14.22
CA GLN A 19 -7.52 -7.46 -14.30
C GLN A 19 -7.58 -8.24 -12.99
N LYS A 20 -6.41 -8.50 -12.38
CA LYS A 20 -6.34 -9.18 -11.07
C LYS A 20 -7.04 -8.39 -9.97
N TRP A 21 -6.83 -7.08 -9.94
CA TRP A 21 -7.49 -6.17 -9.01
C TRP A 21 -9.00 -6.19 -9.22
N GLN A 22 -9.46 -6.09 -10.47
CA GLN A 22 -10.88 -6.09 -10.81
C GLN A 22 -11.57 -7.39 -10.36
N THR A 23 -10.97 -8.55 -10.67
CA THR A 23 -11.50 -9.85 -10.24
C THR A 23 -11.61 -9.96 -8.72
N ALA A 24 -10.59 -9.52 -7.98
CA ALA A 24 -10.60 -9.53 -6.52
C ALA A 24 -11.66 -8.56 -5.95
N HIS A 25 -11.78 -7.37 -6.53
CA HIS A 25 -12.76 -6.37 -6.16
C HIS A 25 -14.20 -6.79 -6.43
N ASP A 26 -14.45 -7.47 -7.56
CA ASP A 26 -15.78 -8.02 -7.88
C ASP A 26 -16.17 -9.11 -6.88
N ARG A 27 -15.21 -9.93 -6.45
CA ARG A 27 -15.46 -10.91 -5.40
C ARG A 27 -15.75 -10.25 -4.05
N TYR A 28 -14.96 -9.26 -3.66
CA TYR A 28 -15.19 -8.46 -2.45
C TYR A 28 -16.59 -7.84 -2.45
N LYS A 29 -16.99 -7.22 -3.56
CA LYS A 29 -18.33 -6.64 -3.71
C LYS A 29 -19.44 -7.68 -3.65
N THR A 30 -19.23 -8.84 -4.25
CA THR A 30 -20.21 -9.93 -4.21
C THR A 30 -20.47 -10.36 -2.76
N LEU A 31 -19.40 -10.56 -1.98
CA LEU A 31 -19.50 -10.95 -0.57
C LEU A 31 -20.16 -9.85 0.28
N LEU A 32 -19.78 -8.58 0.11
CA LEU A 32 -20.39 -7.49 0.87
C LEU A 32 -21.88 -7.26 0.58
N ASN A 33 -22.33 -7.57 -0.64
CA ASN A 33 -23.73 -7.39 -1.03
C ASN A 33 -24.59 -8.63 -0.74
N GLN A 34 -24.03 -9.71 -0.18
CA GLN A 34 -24.81 -10.87 0.21
C GLN A 34 -25.79 -10.51 1.35
N PRO A 35 -27.05 -10.94 1.27
CA PRO A 35 -28.00 -10.74 2.35
C PRO A 35 -27.66 -11.66 3.53
N GLY A 36 -27.63 -11.11 4.74
CA GLY A 36 -27.37 -11.85 5.97
C GLY A 36 -25.95 -11.67 6.50
N ALA A 37 -25.63 -12.36 7.58
CA ALA A 37 -24.29 -12.36 8.15
C ALA A 37 -23.39 -13.34 7.39
N LEU A 38 -22.19 -12.90 7.03
CA LEU A 38 -21.18 -13.75 6.39
C LEU A 38 -20.82 -14.94 7.27
N THR A 39 -20.74 -16.13 6.66
CA THR A 39 -20.18 -17.32 7.31
C THR A 39 -18.69 -17.13 7.61
N ALA A 40 -18.09 -18.05 8.37
CA ALA A 40 -16.66 -18.02 8.64
C ALA A 40 -15.84 -18.09 7.34
N GLU A 41 -16.23 -18.97 6.43
CA GLU A 41 -15.58 -19.18 5.13
C GLU A 41 -15.72 -17.94 4.24
N GLU A 42 -16.90 -17.31 4.23
CA GLU A 42 -17.13 -16.08 3.46
C GLU A 42 -16.33 -14.90 4.00
N ARG A 43 -16.12 -14.83 5.33
CA ARG A 43 -15.23 -13.83 5.95
C ARG A 43 -13.77 -14.06 5.56
N GLU A 44 -13.31 -15.30 5.60
CA GLU A 44 -11.95 -15.65 5.14
C GLU A 44 -11.77 -15.28 3.67
N GLU A 45 -12.78 -15.54 2.85
CA GLU A 45 -12.74 -15.18 1.44
C GLU A 45 -12.76 -13.67 1.21
N LEU A 46 -13.50 -12.92 2.01
CA LEU A 46 -13.51 -11.46 1.99
C LEU A 46 -12.11 -10.91 2.30
N LEU A 47 -11.47 -11.42 3.35
CA LEU A 47 -10.10 -11.03 3.71
C LEU A 47 -9.11 -11.41 2.59
N SER A 48 -9.25 -12.60 2.01
CA SER A 48 -8.45 -13.03 0.87
C SER A 48 -8.67 -12.14 -0.36
N ALA A 49 -9.89 -11.68 -0.62
CA ALA A 49 -10.18 -10.74 -1.69
C ALA A 49 -9.52 -9.38 -1.45
N MET A 50 -9.59 -8.85 -0.21
CA MET A 50 -8.90 -7.61 0.18
C MET A 50 -7.39 -7.72 -0.01
N GLN A 51 -6.78 -8.82 0.44
CA GLN A 51 -5.34 -9.05 0.27
C GLN A 51 -4.96 -9.15 -1.22
N ARG A 52 -5.76 -9.85 -2.03
CA ARG A 52 -5.54 -9.93 -3.49
C ARG A 52 -5.65 -8.58 -4.17
N MET A 53 -6.59 -7.73 -3.74
CA MET A 53 -6.70 -6.35 -4.23
C MET A 53 -5.45 -5.55 -3.87
N GLU A 54 -4.95 -5.65 -2.65
CA GLU A 54 -3.73 -4.94 -2.22
C GLU A 54 -2.50 -5.38 -3.03
N VAL A 55 -2.28 -6.69 -3.17
CA VAL A 55 -1.17 -7.25 -3.96
C VAL A 55 -1.24 -6.79 -5.41
N ALA A 56 -2.43 -6.83 -6.03
CA ALA A 56 -2.62 -6.35 -7.39
C ALA A 56 -2.46 -4.83 -7.51
N ALA A 57 -2.88 -4.07 -6.50
CA ALA A 57 -2.70 -2.64 -6.46
C ALA A 57 -1.21 -2.27 -6.39
N ASN A 58 -0.40 -3.02 -5.63
CA ASN A 58 1.04 -2.80 -5.49
C ASN A 58 1.83 -3.28 -6.72
N SER A 59 1.35 -4.30 -7.44
CA SER A 59 2.00 -4.76 -8.68
C SER A 59 1.84 -3.81 -9.87
N ARG A 60 1.07 -2.72 -9.73
CA ARG A 60 0.97 -1.68 -10.77
C ARG A 60 2.27 -0.88 -10.95
N PHE A 61 3.11 -0.81 -9.92
CA PHE A 61 4.29 0.04 -9.94
C PHE A 61 5.45 -0.62 -10.69
N ARG A 62 5.88 0.01 -11.78
CA ARG A 62 7.04 -0.44 -12.56
C ARG A 62 8.38 -0.15 -11.90
N THR A 63 8.41 0.80 -10.96
CA THR A 63 9.65 1.34 -10.41
C THR A 63 9.52 1.62 -8.92
N THR A 64 10.63 1.46 -8.19
CA THR A 64 10.76 1.85 -6.77
C THR A 64 10.45 3.32 -6.52
N ALA A 65 10.84 4.24 -7.42
CA ALA A 65 10.50 5.67 -7.27
C ALA A 65 8.99 5.92 -7.30
N ALA A 66 8.28 5.37 -8.30
CA ALA A 66 6.82 5.49 -8.37
C ALA A 66 6.11 4.84 -7.16
N TYR A 67 6.64 3.71 -6.68
CA TYR A 67 6.16 3.06 -5.45
C TYR A 67 6.35 3.99 -4.24
N ARG A 68 7.58 4.47 -4.01
CA ARG A 68 7.92 5.43 -2.95
C ARG A 68 7.00 6.63 -2.96
N ASP A 69 6.91 7.34 -4.10
CA ASP A 69 6.18 8.61 -4.18
C ASP A 69 4.70 8.43 -3.84
N HIS A 70 4.10 7.33 -4.31
CA HIS A 70 2.72 7.01 -3.97
C HIS A 70 2.53 6.72 -2.48
N HIS A 71 3.32 5.82 -1.91
CA HIS A 71 3.15 5.39 -0.53
C HIS A 71 3.56 6.49 0.47
N PHE A 72 4.60 7.27 0.16
CA PHE A 72 5.01 8.41 0.97
C PHE A 72 3.95 9.50 0.98
N HIS A 73 3.35 9.80 -0.18
CA HIS A 73 2.23 10.75 -0.24
C HIS A 73 1.04 10.24 0.60
N ARG A 74 0.68 8.96 0.49
CA ARG A 74 -0.45 8.44 1.26
C ARG A 74 -0.19 8.40 2.76
N VAL A 75 1.00 8.00 3.19
CA VAL A 75 1.31 7.96 4.63
C VAL A 75 1.45 9.37 5.20
N GLN A 76 1.92 10.36 4.44
CA GLN A 76 1.89 11.76 4.86
C GLN A 76 0.47 12.24 5.13
N GLN A 77 -0.48 11.93 4.24
CA GLN A 77 -1.88 12.28 4.48
C GLN A 77 -2.43 11.64 5.76
N LEU A 78 -2.04 10.41 6.07
CA LEU A 78 -2.43 9.74 7.32
C LEU A 78 -1.80 10.40 8.55
N LEU A 79 -0.51 10.75 8.47
CA LEU A 79 0.17 11.48 9.54
C LEU A 79 -0.53 12.81 9.82
N ASP A 80 -0.89 13.55 8.78
CA ASP A 80 -1.61 14.83 8.88
C ASP A 80 -3.02 14.64 9.48
N GLU A 81 -3.75 13.61 9.01
CA GLU A 81 -5.10 13.26 9.49
C GLU A 81 -5.12 12.92 10.99
N HIS A 82 -4.07 12.23 11.47
CA HIS A 82 -3.91 11.85 12.87
C HIS A 82 -3.13 12.88 13.71
N GLY A 83 -2.72 14.02 13.13
CA GLY A 83 -1.96 15.05 13.84
C GLY A 83 -0.58 14.58 14.35
N VAL A 84 0.01 13.59 13.69
CA VAL A 84 1.29 12.98 14.07
C VAL A 84 2.43 13.78 13.44
N ALA A 85 3.26 14.40 14.29
CA ALA A 85 4.47 15.09 13.85
C ALA A 85 5.60 14.08 13.55
N PHE A 86 5.61 13.53 12.33
CA PHE A 86 6.66 12.66 11.81
C PHE A 86 7.13 13.15 10.44
N GLU A 87 8.44 13.33 10.26
CA GLU A 87 9.01 13.79 8.98
C GLU A 87 9.47 12.58 8.15
N LEU A 88 8.87 12.43 6.97
CA LEU A 88 9.33 11.45 5.98
C LEU A 88 10.62 11.94 5.31
N PRO A 89 11.63 11.08 5.12
CA PRO A 89 12.87 11.48 4.48
C PRO A 89 12.69 11.69 2.97
N SER A 90 13.52 12.55 2.39
CA SER A 90 13.68 12.62 0.93
C SER A 90 14.60 11.50 0.45
N LEU A 91 14.04 10.36 0.06
CA LEU A 91 14.82 9.24 -0.50
C LEU A 91 15.19 9.47 -1.98
N SER A 92 16.32 8.90 -2.41
CA SER A 92 16.75 8.96 -3.82
C SER A 92 15.89 8.09 -4.75
N ASN A 93 15.88 8.36 -6.06
CA ASN A 93 15.18 7.53 -7.07
C ASN A 93 15.78 6.11 -7.22
N HIS A 94 16.88 5.83 -6.54
CA HIS A 94 17.55 4.53 -6.48
C HIS A 94 17.34 3.82 -5.15
N ALA A 95 16.56 4.41 -4.23
CA ALA A 95 16.23 3.79 -2.97
C ALA A 95 15.68 2.38 -3.22
N THR A 96 16.17 1.45 -2.42
CA THR A 96 15.70 0.08 -2.43
C THR A 96 14.29 0.00 -1.86
N LEU A 97 13.57 -1.07 -2.21
CA LEU A 97 12.25 -1.32 -1.65
C LEU A 97 12.31 -1.43 -0.12
N GLU A 98 13.33 -2.13 0.41
CA GLU A 98 13.57 -2.27 1.85
C GLU A 98 13.77 -0.92 2.56
N GLU A 99 14.53 0.00 1.97
CA GLU A 99 14.69 1.35 2.50
C GLU A 99 13.37 2.11 2.54
N ILE A 100 12.56 1.99 1.49
CA ILE A 100 11.24 2.63 1.41
C ILE A 100 10.31 2.05 2.48
N ASP A 101 10.21 0.73 2.56
CA ASP A 101 9.32 0.01 3.46
C ASP A 101 9.68 0.26 4.93
N THR A 102 10.98 0.34 5.25
CA THR A 102 11.47 0.69 6.60
C THR A 102 10.90 2.04 7.07
N TRP A 103 10.82 3.03 6.19
CA TRP A 103 10.29 4.35 6.56
C TRP A 103 8.77 4.37 6.63
N LEU A 104 8.09 3.59 5.78
CA LEU A 104 6.63 3.41 5.86
C LEU A 104 6.24 2.74 7.19
N GLU A 105 6.95 1.69 7.60
CA GLU A 105 6.72 1.01 8.89
C GLU A 105 6.90 1.96 10.08
N ARG A 106 7.94 2.81 10.05
CA ARG A 106 8.17 3.81 11.09
C ARG A 106 7.04 4.83 11.17
N ALA A 107 6.57 5.31 10.03
CA ALA A 107 5.47 6.27 9.96
C ALA A 107 4.16 5.64 10.47
N HIS A 108 3.84 4.41 10.06
CA HIS A 108 2.67 3.69 10.59
C HIS A 108 2.75 3.47 12.09
N ARG A 109 3.92 3.07 12.61
CA ARG A 109 4.11 2.92 14.06
C ARG A 109 3.93 4.23 14.82
N ALA A 110 4.38 5.35 14.25
CA ALA A 110 4.16 6.67 14.86
C ALA A 110 2.66 7.02 14.94
N ILE A 111 1.88 6.68 13.91
CA ILE A 111 0.41 6.81 13.90
C ILE A 111 -0.21 5.93 14.98
N GLU A 112 0.15 4.65 15.04
CA GLU A 112 -0.37 3.71 16.04
C GLU A 112 -0.13 4.19 17.47
N ILE A 113 1.08 4.64 17.79
CA ILE A 113 1.42 5.17 19.12
C ILE A 113 0.54 6.37 19.46
N ASN A 114 0.46 7.36 18.56
CA ASN A 114 -0.35 8.55 18.78
C ASN A 114 -1.83 8.21 19.01
N MET A 115 -2.37 7.27 18.24
CA MET A 115 -3.74 6.80 18.45
C MET A 115 -3.89 6.18 19.84
N THR A 116 -2.97 5.30 20.27
CA THR A 116 -3.05 4.67 21.59
C THR A 116 -2.86 5.62 22.77
N GLU A 117 -2.10 6.70 22.62
CA GLU A 117 -1.88 7.71 23.68
C GLU A 117 -3.05 8.70 23.81
N ASN A 118 -3.89 8.81 22.78
CA ASN A 118 -5.04 9.70 22.74
C ASN A 118 -6.38 9.02 23.14
N PHE A 119 -6.35 7.76 23.60
CA PHE A 119 -7.49 7.03 24.20
C PHE A 119 -7.38 6.96 25.72
#